data_AF-A0A8S1H1P4-F1
#
_entry.id   AF-A0A8S1H1P4-F1
#
_cell.length_a   1.000
_cell.length_b   1.000
_cell.length_c   1.000
_cell.angle_alpha   90.00
_cell.angle_beta   90.00
_cell.angle_gamma   90.00
#
_symmetry.space_group_name_H-M   'P 1'
#
loop_
_entity.id
_entity.type
_entity.pdbx_description
1 polymer ?
#
loop_
_entity_poly.entity_id
_entity_poly.type
_entity_poly.pdbx_seq_one_letter_code
_entity_poly.pdbx_strand_id
1 'polypeptide(L)'
;MSKLISVRYKKEDPELRPLLSLFHCQRESKKMFKNWLKLAILTVLVALVFMEKPFVIPFPWGNLVIGKNPDGTVDVTTNTGINVNGNGVNRQTKLTVGNGTFNIKDDADVMVDGKKSGAGLDVGFDKNEGIKLDNNIMVNNKTARGGVGKESQFFSELDDIVKSEQTTTSKP
;
A
#
# COMPACT_ATOMS: atom_id res chain seq x y z
N MET A 1 53.44 -4.56 15.50
CA MET A 1 53.91 -5.53 16.52
C MET A 1 53.56 -4.98 17.89
N SER A 2 52.45 -5.41 18.51
CA SER A 2 52.06 -4.95 19.85
C SER A 2 52.34 -6.07 20.86
N LYS A 3 53.27 -5.82 21.78
CA LYS A 3 53.71 -6.77 22.82
C LYS A 3 52.59 -6.98 23.83
N LEU A 4 52.03 -8.19 23.86
CA LEU A 4 51.17 -8.69 24.93
C LEU A 4 52.04 -8.93 26.18
N ILE A 5 51.88 -8.09 27.19
CA ILE A 5 52.43 -8.33 28.52
C ILE A 5 51.53 -9.38 29.19
N SER A 6 52.00 -10.63 29.23
CA SER A 6 51.38 -11.72 29.98
C SER A 6 51.86 -11.65 31.44
N VAL A 7 51.01 -11.11 32.32
CA VAL A 7 51.23 -11.16 33.77
C VAL A 7 50.59 -12.43 34.31
N ARG A 8 51.40 -13.42 34.69
CA ARG A 8 50.94 -14.59 35.46
C ARG A 8 50.80 -14.17 36.93
N TYR A 9 49.56 -14.02 37.38
CA TYR A 9 49.26 -13.80 38.81
C TYR A 9 49.37 -15.12 39.57
N LYS A 10 50.21 -15.11 40.62
CA LYS A 10 50.35 -16.21 41.57
C LYS A 10 49.05 -16.31 42.37
N LYS A 11 48.52 -17.52 42.44
CA LYS A 11 47.31 -17.90 43.17
C LYS A 11 47.58 -17.69 44.67
N GLU A 12 46.62 -17.06 45.36
CA GLU A 12 46.51 -16.89 46.83
C GLU A 12 46.91 -15.51 47.41
N ASP A 13 46.18 -14.46 47.03
CA ASP A 13 45.98 -13.28 47.90
C ASP A 13 44.47 -13.13 48.20
N PRO A 14 44.05 -13.12 49.49
CA PRO A 14 42.63 -13.03 49.87
C PRO A 14 41.99 -11.68 49.51
N GLU A 15 42.78 -10.64 49.28
CA GLU A 15 42.32 -9.29 48.93
C GLU A 15 41.94 -9.10 47.45
N LEU A 16 42.31 -10.05 46.56
CA LEU A 16 41.99 -9.98 45.12
C LEU A 16 40.66 -10.64 44.74
N ARG A 17 40.01 -11.35 45.69
CA ARG A 17 38.70 -11.98 45.49
C ARG A 17 37.57 -11.01 45.12
N PRO A 18 37.40 -9.83 45.75
CA PRO A 18 36.35 -8.88 45.36
C PRO A 18 36.59 -8.26 43.98
N LEU A 19 37.84 -8.14 43.53
CA LEU A 19 38.15 -7.65 42.18
C LEU A 19 37.79 -8.69 41.11
N LEU A 20 38.08 -9.98 41.35
CA LEU A 20 37.72 -11.07 40.44
C LEU A 20 36.20 -11.24 40.29
N SER A 21 35.41 -11.05 41.34
CA SER A 21 33.93 -11.08 41.25
C SER A 21 33.38 -9.89 40.47
N LEU A 22 33.99 -8.71 40.60
CA LEU A 22 33.67 -7.52 39.82
C LEU A 22 33.98 -7.69 38.33
N PHE A 23 35.12 -8.30 37.98
CA PHE A 23 35.47 -8.61 36.59
C PHE A 23 34.54 -9.67 35.97
N HIS A 24 34.06 -10.65 36.76
CA HIS A 24 33.07 -11.62 36.30
C HIS A 24 31.70 -10.97 36.05
N CYS A 25 31.25 -10.10 36.97
CA CYS A 25 30.01 -9.32 36.83
C CYS A 25 30.03 -8.37 35.60
N GLN A 26 31.15 -7.68 35.36
CA GLN A 26 31.36 -6.84 34.17
C GLN A 26 31.33 -7.63 32.85
N ARG A 27 31.84 -8.87 32.84
CA ARG A 27 31.88 -9.72 31.65
C ARG A 27 30.51 -10.29 31.28
N GLU A 28 29.69 -10.61 32.27
CA GLU A 28 28.32 -11.08 32.07
C GLU A 28 27.39 -9.94 31.64
N SER A 29 27.55 -8.75 32.23
CA SER A 29 26.81 -7.53 31.83
C SER A 29 26.97 -7.21 30.35
N LYS A 30 28.19 -7.31 29.78
CA LYS A 30 28.43 -7.07 28.35
C LYS A 30 27.77 -8.11 27.43
N LYS A 31 27.70 -9.37 27.86
CA LYS A 31 26.99 -10.43 27.11
C LYS A 31 25.49 -10.21 27.15
N MET A 32 24.95 -9.87 28.32
CA MET A 32 23.53 -9.55 28.48
C MET A 32 23.14 -8.32 27.68
N PHE A 33 23.94 -7.25 27.70
CA PHE A 33 23.72 -6.04 26.91
C PHE A 33 23.74 -6.32 25.39
N LYS A 34 24.68 -7.15 24.92
CA LYS A 34 24.75 -7.52 23.49
C LYS A 34 23.53 -8.32 23.04
N ASN A 35 23.00 -9.21 23.88
CA ASN A 35 21.78 -9.97 23.58
C ASN A 35 20.53 -9.07 23.64
N TRP A 36 20.47 -8.14 24.59
CA TRP A 36 19.41 -7.13 24.67
C TRP A 36 19.41 -6.21 23.46
N LEU A 37 20.58 -5.77 23.01
CA LEU A 37 20.73 -4.94 21.80
C LEU A 37 20.28 -5.69 20.55
N LYS A 38 20.63 -6.98 20.42
CA LYS A 38 20.14 -7.82 19.32
C LYS A 38 18.63 -7.99 19.34
N LEU A 39 18.05 -8.20 20.52
CA LEU A 39 16.59 -8.29 20.70
C LEU A 39 15.92 -6.97 20.30
N ALA A 40 16.41 -5.84 20.79
CA ALA A 40 15.88 -4.52 20.44
C ALA A 40 15.95 -4.24 18.93
N ILE A 41 17.06 -4.57 18.27
CA ILE A 41 17.21 -4.44 16.81
C ILE A 41 16.22 -5.35 16.08
N LEU A 42 16.05 -6.61 16.54
CA LEU A 42 15.08 -7.53 15.96
C LEU A 42 13.64 -7.00 16.12
N THR A 43 13.29 -6.45 17.28
CA THR A 43 11.97 -5.87 17.53
C THR A 43 11.69 -4.66 16.64
N VAL A 44 12.69 -3.80 16.42
CA VAL A 44 12.57 -2.65 15.49
C VAL A 44 12.41 -3.10 14.04
N LEU A 45 13.17 -4.11 13.60
CA LEU A 45 13.04 -4.68 12.26
C LEU A 45 11.67 -5.32 12.04
N VAL A 46 11.19 -6.07 13.04
CA VAL A 46 9.84 -6.65 13.04
C VAL A 46 8.81 -5.52 12.92
N ALA A 47 8.89 -4.48 13.76
CA ALA A 47 7.97 -3.34 13.69
C ALA A 47 7.96 -2.60 12.33
N LEU A 48 9.11 -2.52 11.65
CA LEU A 48 9.20 -1.95 10.30
C LEU A 48 8.51 -2.81 9.24
N VAL A 49 8.56 -4.14 9.36
CA VAL A 49 7.85 -5.08 8.47
C VAL A 49 6.34 -5.07 8.73
N PHE A 50 5.92 -4.78 9.96
CA PHE A 50 4.52 -4.67 10.38
C PHE A 50 3.93 -3.25 10.25
N MET A 51 4.64 -2.29 9.63
CA MET A 51 4.00 -1.02 9.24
C MET A 51 3.03 -1.27 8.07
N GLU A 52 1.81 -1.64 8.41
CA GLU A 52 0.69 -1.81 7.47
C GLU A 52 0.10 -0.47 6.98
N LYS A 53 0.64 0.65 7.46
CA LYS A 53 0.10 1.97 7.08
C LYS A 53 0.50 2.33 5.67
N PRO A 54 -0.46 2.66 4.78
CA PRO A 54 -0.15 3.13 3.45
C PRO A 54 0.57 4.49 3.53
N PHE A 55 1.58 4.67 2.68
CA PHE A 55 2.30 5.92 2.50
C PHE A 55 1.52 6.82 1.55
N VAL A 56 1.20 8.05 1.98
CA VAL A 56 0.40 9.01 1.20
C VAL A 56 1.21 10.27 0.97
N ILE A 57 1.44 10.62 -0.30
CA ILE A 57 2.07 11.87 -0.71
C ILE A 57 0.99 12.79 -1.30
N PRO A 58 0.64 13.91 -0.63
CA PRO A 58 -0.32 14.87 -1.17
C PRO A 58 0.31 15.78 -2.23
N PHE A 59 -0.49 16.15 -3.23
CA PHE A 59 -0.19 17.18 -4.24
C PHE A 59 -1.36 18.19 -4.30
N PRO A 60 -1.16 19.42 -4.81
CA PRO A 60 -2.23 20.44 -4.87
C PRO A 60 -3.49 20.00 -5.61
N TRP A 61 -3.38 19.03 -6.51
CA TRP A 61 -4.48 18.51 -7.32
C TRP A 61 -4.61 17.00 -7.19
N GLY A 62 -4.18 16.40 -6.07
CA GLY A 62 -4.19 14.94 -5.98
C GLY A 62 -3.37 14.32 -4.86
N ASN A 63 -3.14 13.02 -4.95
CA ASN A 63 -2.24 12.27 -4.08
C ASN A 63 -1.67 11.02 -4.77
N LEU A 64 -0.53 10.56 -4.28
CA LEU A 64 0.02 9.23 -4.54
C LEU A 64 -0.07 8.40 -3.26
N VAL A 65 -0.65 7.22 -3.35
CA VAL A 65 -0.80 6.27 -2.25
C VAL A 65 -0.03 5.00 -2.59
N ILE A 66 0.84 4.55 -1.69
CA ILE A 66 1.57 3.29 -1.80
C ILE A 66 1.25 2.46 -0.57
N GLY A 67 0.64 1.29 -0.75
CA GLY A 67 0.19 0.44 0.34
C GLY A 67 0.48 -1.03 0.08
N LYS A 68 0.63 -1.80 1.15
CA LYS A 68 0.66 -3.26 1.09
C LYS A 68 -0.66 -3.79 1.61
N ASN A 69 -1.28 -4.68 0.85
CA ASN A 69 -2.52 -5.32 1.22
C ASN A 69 -2.26 -6.55 2.12
N PRO A 70 -3.28 -7.00 2.89
CA PRO A 70 -3.16 -8.18 3.75
C PRO A 70 -2.83 -9.47 3.01
N ASP A 71 -3.20 -9.56 1.73
CA ASP A 71 -2.92 -10.69 0.84
C ASP A 71 -1.49 -10.72 0.28
N GLY A 72 -0.65 -9.74 0.66
CA GLY A 72 0.73 -9.60 0.23
C GLY A 72 0.92 -8.87 -1.10
N THR A 73 -0.15 -8.40 -1.74
CA THR A 73 -0.06 -7.50 -2.90
C THR A 73 0.33 -6.09 -2.48
N VAL A 74 0.88 -5.34 -3.43
CA VAL A 74 1.24 -3.93 -3.29
C VAL A 74 0.40 -3.11 -4.24
N ASP A 75 -0.21 -2.06 -3.71
CA ASP A 75 -1.00 -1.09 -4.45
C ASP A 75 -0.23 0.23 -4.57
N VAL A 76 -0.17 0.75 -5.79
CA VAL A 76 0.27 2.11 -6.10
C VAL A 76 -0.89 2.82 -6.77
N THR A 77 -1.47 3.81 -6.09
CA THR A 77 -2.63 4.57 -6.57
C THR A 77 -2.27 6.04 -6.74
N THR A 78 -2.47 6.58 -7.93
CA THR A 78 -2.43 8.02 -8.20
C THR A 78 -3.84 8.54 -8.37
N ASN A 79 -4.21 9.53 -7.56
CA ASN A 79 -5.45 10.28 -7.72
C ASN A 79 -5.10 11.69 -8.14
N THR A 80 -5.66 12.18 -9.24
CA THR A 80 -5.49 13.55 -9.70
C THR A 80 -6.83 14.14 -10.09
N GLY A 81 -7.12 15.36 -9.67
CA GLY A 81 -8.39 15.98 -9.96
C GLY A 81 -8.53 17.38 -9.38
N ILE A 82 -9.43 18.14 -10.00
CA ILE A 82 -9.81 19.49 -9.59
C ILE A 82 -11.33 19.54 -9.69
N ASN A 83 -11.99 19.99 -8.63
CA ASN A 83 -13.43 20.22 -8.59
C ASN A 83 -13.69 21.63 -8.05
N VAL A 84 -14.36 22.46 -8.84
CA VAL A 84 -14.77 23.81 -8.50
C VAL A 84 -16.28 23.90 -8.71
N ASN A 85 -17.03 24.12 -7.63
CA ASN A 85 -18.48 24.33 -7.69
C ASN A 85 -19.24 23.22 -8.46
N GLY A 86 -18.90 21.96 -8.21
CA GLY A 86 -19.54 20.80 -8.86
C GLY A 86 -19.14 20.60 -10.32
N ASN A 87 -18.13 21.33 -10.79
CA ASN A 87 -17.59 21.22 -12.14
C ASN A 87 -16.10 20.90 -12.06
N GLY A 88 -15.65 19.88 -12.77
CA GLY A 88 -14.28 19.43 -12.59
C GLY A 88 -13.91 18.18 -13.37
N VAL A 89 -12.68 17.74 -13.17
CA VAL A 89 -12.15 16.49 -13.72
C VAL A 89 -11.47 15.72 -12.61
N ASN A 90 -11.53 14.41 -12.68
CA ASN A 90 -10.88 13.49 -11.78
C ASN A 90 -10.35 12.30 -12.58
N ARG A 91 -9.18 11.81 -12.20
CA ARG A 91 -8.52 10.65 -12.77
C ARG A 91 -7.89 9.87 -11.64
N GLN A 92 -8.10 8.57 -11.64
CA GLN A 92 -7.53 7.65 -10.69
C GLN A 92 -6.88 6.50 -11.46
N THR A 93 -5.61 6.26 -11.20
CA THR A 93 -4.89 5.11 -11.73
C THR A 93 -4.38 4.28 -10.56
N LYS A 94 -4.64 2.98 -10.56
CA LYS A 94 -4.21 2.02 -9.55
C LYS A 94 -3.47 0.87 -10.22
N LEU A 95 -2.26 0.61 -9.75
CA LEU A 95 -1.47 -0.57 -10.09
C LEU A 95 -1.42 -1.48 -8.86
N THR A 96 -1.82 -2.73 -9.02
CA THR A 96 -1.73 -3.79 -8.01
C THR A 96 -0.76 -4.85 -8.49
N VAL A 97 0.27 -5.18 -7.71
CA VAL A 97 1.26 -6.20 -8.05
C VAL A 97 1.62 -7.04 -6.83
N GLY A 98 1.68 -8.35 -7.00
CA GLY A 98 2.18 -9.28 -5.98
C GLY A 98 1.35 -10.55 -5.91
N ASN A 99 1.85 -11.58 -5.22
CA ASN A 99 1.14 -12.85 -5.01
C ASN A 99 0.56 -13.52 -6.29
N GLY A 100 1.18 -13.30 -7.46
CA GLY A 100 0.68 -13.80 -8.74
C GLY A 100 -0.43 -12.96 -9.37
N THR A 101 -0.71 -11.79 -8.82
CA THR A 101 -1.66 -10.80 -9.34
C THR A 101 -0.89 -9.61 -9.93
N PHE A 102 -1.34 -9.16 -11.10
CA PHE A 102 -0.94 -7.93 -11.76
C PHE A 102 -2.21 -7.27 -12.27
N ASN A 103 -2.53 -6.07 -11.82
CA ASN A 103 -3.75 -5.39 -12.25
C ASN A 103 -3.50 -3.90 -12.43
N ILE A 104 -4.03 -3.34 -13.52
CA ILE A 104 -4.04 -1.91 -13.80
C ILE A 104 -5.49 -1.49 -13.92
N LYS A 105 -5.88 -0.56 -13.06
CA LYS A 105 -7.18 0.11 -13.12
C LYS A 105 -6.96 1.59 -13.39
N ASP A 106 -7.66 2.13 -14.37
CA ASP A 106 -7.61 3.54 -14.73
C ASP A 106 -9.04 4.05 -14.92
N ASP A 107 -9.46 5.00 -14.10
CA ASP A 107 -10.77 5.65 -14.16
C ASP A 107 -10.56 7.14 -14.44
N ALA A 108 -11.34 7.71 -15.36
CA ALA A 108 -11.34 9.13 -15.65
C ALA A 108 -12.79 9.65 -15.72
N ASP A 109 -13.12 10.62 -14.88
CA ASP A 109 -14.44 11.24 -14.78
C ASP A 109 -14.38 12.76 -14.91
N VAL A 110 -15.40 13.31 -15.54
CA VAL A 110 -15.72 14.74 -15.54
C VAL A 110 -16.95 14.92 -14.67
N MET A 111 -16.94 15.96 -13.85
CA MET A 111 -18.09 16.39 -13.08
C MET A 111 -18.68 17.63 -13.73
N VAL A 112 -19.99 17.62 -13.98
CA VAL A 112 -20.77 18.79 -14.44
C VAL A 112 -22.01 18.88 -13.56
N ASP A 113 -22.21 20.03 -12.92
CA ASP A 113 -23.32 20.26 -11.98
C ASP A 113 -23.48 19.16 -10.91
N GLY A 114 -22.35 18.67 -10.39
CA GLY A 114 -22.31 17.61 -9.37
C GLY A 114 -22.59 16.20 -9.90
N LYS A 115 -22.80 16.04 -11.21
CA LYS A 115 -22.98 14.73 -11.86
C LYS A 115 -21.69 14.28 -12.54
N LYS A 116 -21.31 13.03 -12.31
CA LYS A 116 -20.11 12.43 -12.90
C LYS A 116 -20.43 11.67 -14.19
N SER A 117 -19.59 11.86 -15.19
CA SER A 117 -19.60 11.12 -16.44
C SER A 117 -18.16 10.82 -16.85
N GLY A 118 -17.88 9.63 -17.34
CA GLY A 118 -16.50 9.17 -17.52
C GLY A 118 -16.38 7.77 -18.07
N ALA A 119 -15.15 7.29 -18.12
CA ALA A 119 -14.83 5.94 -18.54
C ALA A 119 -13.75 5.36 -17.64
N GLY A 120 -13.75 4.04 -17.54
CA GLY A 120 -12.79 3.31 -16.74
C GLY A 120 -12.42 1.99 -17.39
N LEU A 121 -11.20 1.56 -17.11
CA LEU A 121 -10.58 0.36 -17.64
C LEU A 121 -9.94 -0.40 -16.47
N ASP A 122 -10.12 -1.71 -16.46
CA ASP A 122 -9.54 -2.62 -15.47
C ASP A 122 -8.98 -3.83 -16.22
N VAL A 123 -7.64 -3.90 -16.29
CA VAL A 123 -6.91 -4.90 -17.07
C VAL A 123 -5.87 -5.55 -16.20
N GLY A 124 -5.91 -6.87 -16.14
CA GLY A 124 -4.96 -7.59 -15.33
C GLY A 124 -5.00 -9.09 -15.48
N PHE A 125 -4.20 -9.71 -14.64
CA PHE A 125 -4.15 -11.13 -14.41
C PHE A 125 -4.22 -11.35 -12.90
N ASP A 126 -5.13 -12.21 -12.48
CA ASP A 126 -5.20 -12.71 -11.11
C ASP A 126 -4.98 -14.21 -11.10
N LYS A 127 -4.27 -14.70 -10.08
CA LYS A 127 -3.96 -16.13 -9.96
C LYS A 127 -5.22 -17.01 -9.88
N ASN A 128 -6.31 -16.50 -9.30
CA ASN A 128 -7.55 -17.25 -9.09
C ASN A 128 -8.57 -17.02 -10.22
N GLU A 129 -8.64 -15.80 -10.74
CA GLU A 129 -9.65 -15.43 -11.74
C GLU A 129 -9.11 -15.42 -13.19
N GLY A 130 -7.80 -15.50 -13.39
CA GLY A 130 -7.17 -15.46 -14.71
C GLY A 130 -7.09 -14.05 -15.29
N ILE A 131 -7.20 -13.94 -16.61
CA ILE A 131 -7.14 -12.65 -17.32
C ILE A 131 -8.43 -11.88 -17.07
N LYS A 132 -8.30 -10.65 -16.57
CA LYS A 132 -9.39 -9.68 -16.39
C LYS A 132 -9.26 -8.57 -17.41
N LEU A 133 -10.36 -8.31 -18.10
CA LEU A 133 -10.52 -7.21 -19.05
C LEU A 133 -11.93 -6.67 -18.86
N ASP A 134 -12.06 -5.68 -17.99
CA ASP A 134 -13.31 -5.01 -17.67
C ASP A 134 -13.23 -3.53 -18.08
N ASN A 135 -14.36 -2.99 -18.52
CA ASN A 135 -14.48 -1.59 -18.91
C ASN A 135 -15.74 -1.03 -18.25
N ASN A 136 -15.76 0.26 -17.94
CA ASN A 136 -16.94 0.93 -17.46
C ASN A 136 -17.17 2.25 -18.21
N ILE A 137 -18.44 2.62 -18.36
CA ILE A 137 -18.84 3.93 -18.87
C ILE A 137 -19.82 4.51 -17.87
N MET A 138 -19.54 5.71 -17.41
CA MET A 138 -20.37 6.45 -16.47
C MET A 138 -21.05 7.63 -17.19
N VAL A 139 -22.35 7.79 -16.98
CA VAL A 139 -23.13 8.93 -17.43
C VAL A 139 -24.05 9.35 -16.30
N ASN A 140 -23.93 10.59 -15.85
CA ASN A 140 -24.77 11.17 -14.81
C ASN A 140 -24.93 10.28 -13.55
N ASN A 141 -23.80 9.82 -13.01
CA ASN A 141 -23.69 8.91 -11.86
C ASN A 141 -24.26 7.49 -12.07
N LYS A 142 -24.66 7.14 -13.29
CA LYS A 142 -25.03 5.76 -13.67
C LYS A 142 -23.86 5.13 -14.41
N THR A 143 -23.66 3.83 -14.21
CA THR A 143 -22.50 3.13 -14.79
C THR A 143 -22.96 1.89 -15.53
N ALA A 144 -22.54 1.75 -16.77
CA ALA A 144 -22.59 0.50 -17.51
C ALA A 144 -21.24 -0.22 -17.41
N ARG A 145 -21.25 -1.50 -17.08
CA ARG A 145 -20.06 -2.33 -16.88
C ARG A 145 -19.96 -3.39 -17.96
N GLY A 146 -18.91 -3.29 -18.76
CA GLY A 146 -18.54 -4.25 -19.78
C GLY A 146 -17.28 -5.02 -19.38
N GLY A 147 -16.95 -5.99 -20.21
CA GLY A 147 -15.81 -6.87 -20.01
C GLY A 147 -16.10 -8.25 -20.57
N VAL A 148 -15.10 -9.11 -20.52
CA VAL A 148 -15.21 -10.48 -21.05
C VAL A 148 -16.33 -11.23 -20.32
N GLY A 149 -17.35 -11.67 -21.06
CA GLY A 149 -18.50 -12.40 -20.53
C GLY A 149 -19.58 -11.52 -19.88
N LYS A 150 -19.47 -10.19 -19.95
CA LYS A 150 -20.44 -9.21 -19.41
C LYS A 150 -21.13 -8.40 -20.50
N GLU A 151 -21.00 -8.80 -21.76
CA GLU A 151 -21.45 -8.01 -22.91
C GLU A 151 -22.97 -7.78 -22.88
N SER A 152 -23.77 -8.80 -22.57
CA SER A 152 -25.23 -8.66 -22.49
C SER A 152 -25.67 -7.71 -21.37
N GLN A 153 -25.00 -7.76 -20.22
CA GLN A 153 -25.30 -6.86 -19.10
C GLN A 153 -24.93 -5.42 -19.47
N PHE A 154 -23.77 -5.23 -20.10
CA PHE A 154 -23.30 -3.92 -20.54
C PHE A 154 -24.30 -3.21 -21.46
N PHE A 155 -24.81 -3.90 -22.49
CA PHE A 155 -25.80 -3.31 -23.39
C PHE A 155 -27.12 -3.01 -22.72
N SER A 156 -27.57 -3.87 -21.79
CA SER A 156 -28.79 -3.62 -21.00
C SER A 156 -28.63 -2.37 -20.13
N GLU A 157 -27.50 -2.24 -19.42
CA GLU A 157 -27.22 -1.09 -18.57
C GLU A 157 -27.08 0.21 -19.39
N LEU A 158 -26.46 0.13 -20.58
CA LEU A 158 -26.40 1.27 -21.51
C LEU A 158 -27.79 1.71 -21.99
N ASP A 159 -28.64 0.77 -22.37
CA ASP A 159 -30.01 1.07 -22.82
C ASP A 159 -30.83 1.73 -21.71
N ASP A 160 -30.71 1.25 -20.47
CA ASP A 160 -31.35 1.86 -19.30
C ASP A 160 -30.84 3.28 -19.02
N ILE A 161 -29.54 3.52 -19.18
CA ILE A 161 -28.95 4.85 -19.06
C ILE A 161 -29.52 5.77 -20.13
N VAL A 162 -29.50 5.37 -21.40
CA VAL A 162 -29.98 6.19 -22.53
C VAL A 162 -31.46 6.53 -22.38
N LYS A 163 -32.31 5.56 -22.05
CA LYS A 163 -33.74 5.79 -21.81
C LYS A 163 -33.98 6.79 -20.69
N SER A 164 -33.19 6.70 -19.62
CA SER A 164 -33.33 7.60 -18.49
C SER A 164 -32.93 9.04 -18.80
N GLU A 165 -31.95 9.24 -19.68
CA GLU A 165 -31.53 10.57 -20.14
C GLU A 165 -32.53 11.22 -21.10
N GLN A 166 -33.14 10.42 -21.99
CA GLN A 166 -34.20 10.90 -22.90
C GLN A 166 -35.45 11.36 -22.13
N THR A 167 -35.76 10.72 -21.02
CA THR A 167 -36.92 11.09 -20.19
C THR A 167 -36.70 12.41 -19.44
N THR A 168 -35.45 12.76 -19.13
CA THR A 168 -35.10 14.04 -18.46
C THR A 168 -34.99 15.24 -19.40
N THR A 169 -34.79 15.02 -20.70
CA THR A 169 -34.70 16.09 -21.72
C THR A 169 -36.04 16.45 -22.36
N SER A 170 -37.12 15.70 -22.09
CA SER A 170 -38.45 15.92 -22.68
C SER A 170 -39.40 16.80 -21.85
N LYS A 171 -38.90 17.51 -20.83
CA LYS A 171 -39.74 18.40 -20.00
C LYS A 171 -39.43 19.87 -20.33
N PRO A 172 -40.35 20.60 -21.01
CA PRO A 172 -40.20 22.03 -21.27
C PRO A 172 -40.31 22.87 -19.98
#